data_AF-A0A1F3SNW2-F1
#
_entry.id   AF-A0A1F3SNW2-F1
#
_cell.length_a   1.000
_cell.length_b   1.000
_cell.length_c   1.000
_cell.angle_alpha   90.00
_cell.angle_beta   90.00
_cell.angle_gamma   90.00
#
_symmetry.space_group_name_H-M   'P 1'
#
loop_
_entity.id
_entity.type
_entity.pdbx_description
1 polymer ?
#
loop_
_entity_poly.entity_id
_entity_poly.type
_entity_poly.pdbx_seq_one_letter_code
_entity_poly.pdbx_strand_id
1 'polypeptide(L)'
;MNLKNLKNDVLVQNTKNLIKEENRILAKVLAHFQEIESRKLYLELGYGSLFLFAVKELGYTEASAQRRIEAVRFINKTPEARPMVEKGDLNLSNLSLLERVSREAQATHAQNVAALNLIQEEPNSAAEAETKLRGYFKLENKKRVVKIEMDEETYQLWLVTKAKLGESKDAVAIKKLCESQVEKPQKKVRQAPTTRTAGVVLKRELLKKADHQCEYVSPSNGRRCENRHFLQADHKVPYFLGGKTVQQNMRILCQQHNVLVYQNLKEQKIF
;
A
#
# COMPACT_ATOMS: atom_id res chain seq x y z
N MET A 1 2.38 29.27 10.38
CA MET A 1 1.13 28.75 11.00
C MET A 1 1.50 28.12 12.34
N ASN A 2 0.97 28.60 13.47
CA ASN A 2 1.32 28.05 14.80
C ASN A 2 0.30 26.98 15.24
N LEU A 3 0.68 25.71 15.09
CA LEU A 3 -0.20 24.57 15.39
C LEU A 3 -0.12 24.10 16.85
N LYS A 4 0.84 24.61 17.64
CA LYS A 4 1.16 24.11 18.99
C LYS A 4 0.05 24.35 20.02
N ASN A 5 -0.84 25.31 19.75
CA ASN A 5 -1.91 25.70 20.67
C ASN A 5 -3.27 25.06 20.33
N LEU A 6 -3.33 24.21 19.30
CA LEU A 6 -4.57 23.54 18.91
C LEU A 6 -4.81 22.29 19.76
N LYS A 7 -6.05 22.10 20.21
CA LYS A 7 -6.49 20.82 20.78
C LYS A 7 -6.39 19.71 19.73
N ASN A 8 -6.07 18.48 20.15
CA ASN A 8 -5.87 17.34 19.25
C ASN A 8 -7.05 17.12 18.29
N ASP A 9 -8.29 17.18 18.78
CA ASP A 9 -9.49 16.97 17.95
C ASP A 9 -9.66 18.08 16.90
N VAL A 10 -9.36 19.33 17.29
CA VAL A 10 -9.40 20.49 16.38
C VAL A 10 -8.33 20.38 15.31
N LEU A 11 -7.11 19.95 15.67
CA LEU A 11 -6.04 19.73 14.72
C LEU A 11 -6.42 18.65 13.69
N VAL A 12 -6.97 17.52 14.14
CA VAL A 12 -7.43 16.45 13.24
C VAL A 12 -8.57 16.92 12.34
N GLN A 13 -9.53 17.66 12.87
CA GLN A 13 -10.66 18.18 12.08
C GLN A 13 -10.21 19.21 11.05
N ASN A 14 -9.29 20.11 11.42
CA ASN A 14 -8.71 21.08 10.49
C ASN A 14 -7.96 20.38 9.35
N THR A 15 -7.16 19.36 9.66
CA THR A 15 -6.48 18.55 8.65
C THR A 15 -7.47 17.86 7.71
N LYS A 16 -8.57 17.29 8.22
CA LYS A 16 -9.63 16.71 7.37
C LYS A 16 -10.26 17.74 6.42
N ASN A 17 -10.46 18.97 6.88
CA ASN A 17 -11.01 20.04 6.05
C ASN A 17 -10.01 20.46 4.97
N LEU A 18 -8.72 20.59 5.30
CA LEU A 18 -7.67 20.90 4.34
C LEU A 18 -7.55 19.83 3.25
N ILE A 19 -7.70 18.54 3.59
CA ILE A 19 -7.72 17.45 2.60
C ILE A 19 -8.89 17.60 1.61
N LYS A 20 -10.07 18.04 2.08
CA LYS A 20 -11.20 18.32 1.18
C LYS A 20 -10.89 19.46 0.22
N GLU A 21 -10.24 20.52 0.70
CA GLU A 21 -9.80 21.62 -0.16
C GLU A 21 -8.70 21.16 -1.14
N GLU A 22 -7.76 20.32 -0.70
CA GLU A 22 -6.74 19.73 -1.57
C GLU A 22 -7.38 18.94 -2.73
N ASN A 23 -8.38 18.13 -2.45
CA ASN A 23 -9.12 17.37 -3.46
C ASN A 23 -9.86 18.28 -4.46
N ARG A 24 -10.48 19.37 -3.98
CA ARG A 24 -11.12 20.39 -4.84
C ARG A 24 -10.11 21.10 -5.72
N ILE A 25 -8.96 21.49 -5.16
CA ILE A 25 -7.87 22.11 -5.90
C ILE A 25 -7.34 21.15 -6.96
N LEU A 26 -7.14 19.88 -6.60
CA LEU A 26 -6.72 18.85 -7.55
C LEU A 26 -7.70 18.71 -8.73
N ALA A 27 -9.00 18.63 -8.46
CA ALA A 27 -10.02 18.57 -9.50
C ALA A 27 -9.99 19.79 -10.43
N LYS A 28 -9.77 21.00 -9.88
CA LYS A 28 -9.57 22.22 -10.67
C LYS A 28 -8.30 22.15 -11.51
N VAL A 29 -7.16 21.72 -10.95
CA VAL A 29 -5.91 21.57 -11.72
C VAL A 29 -6.12 20.62 -12.90
N LEU A 30 -6.81 19.49 -12.71
CA LEU A 30 -7.09 18.56 -13.80
C LEU A 30 -8.01 19.19 -14.87
N ALA A 31 -9.01 19.97 -14.48
CA ALA A 31 -9.85 20.71 -15.44
C ALA A 31 -9.05 21.74 -16.25
N HIS A 32 -8.09 22.44 -15.63
CA HIS A 32 -7.20 23.34 -16.35
C HIS A 32 -6.28 22.60 -17.32
N PHE A 33 -5.72 21.46 -16.91
CA PHE A 33 -4.94 20.62 -17.82
C PHE A 33 -5.77 20.14 -19.03
N GLN A 34 -7.03 19.75 -18.79
CA GLN A 34 -7.96 19.36 -19.85
C GLN A 34 -8.16 20.50 -20.86
N GLU A 35 -8.39 21.73 -20.39
CA GLU A 35 -8.56 22.90 -21.26
C GLU A 35 -7.28 23.25 -22.02
N ILE A 36 -6.13 23.20 -21.34
CA ILE A 36 -4.80 23.42 -21.96
C ILE A 36 -4.53 22.37 -23.05
N GLU A 37 -4.89 21.11 -22.81
CA GLU A 37 -4.75 20.03 -23.80
C GLU A 37 -5.68 20.24 -24.99
N SER A 38 -6.94 20.60 -24.73
CA SER A 38 -7.96 20.84 -25.77
C SER A 38 -7.58 21.99 -26.70
N ARG A 39 -7.13 23.12 -26.14
CA ARG A 39 -6.66 24.30 -26.90
C ARG A 39 -5.25 24.15 -27.44
N LYS A 40 -4.52 23.11 -27.02
CA LYS A 40 -3.10 22.90 -27.34
C LYS A 40 -2.20 24.09 -26.99
N LEU A 41 -2.51 24.85 -25.93
CA LEU A 41 -1.76 26.06 -25.53
C LEU A 41 -0.28 25.78 -25.26
N TYR A 42 0.06 24.56 -24.86
CA TYR A 42 1.44 24.14 -24.68
C TYR A 42 2.26 24.26 -25.97
N LEU A 43 1.67 24.11 -27.16
CA LEU A 43 2.35 24.32 -28.44
C LEU A 43 2.66 25.79 -28.68
N GLU A 44 1.73 26.69 -28.38
CA GLU A 44 1.92 28.15 -28.50
C GLU A 44 3.03 28.65 -27.56
N LEU A 45 3.15 28.02 -26.39
CA LEU A 45 4.22 28.27 -25.42
C LEU A 45 5.54 27.57 -25.77
N GLY A 46 5.64 26.90 -26.94
CA GLY A 46 6.89 26.32 -27.44
C GLY A 46 7.22 24.91 -26.90
N TYR A 47 6.28 24.24 -26.23
CA TYR A 47 6.48 22.90 -25.72
C TYR A 47 5.96 21.83 -26.68
N GLY A 48 6.79 20.84 -27.03
CA GLY A 48 6.42 19.78 -27.96
C GLY A 48 5.35 18.79 -27.46
N SER A 49 4.96 18.87 -26.18
CA SER A 49 3.88 18.07 -25.60
C SER A 49 3.38 18.69 -24.29
N LEU A 50 2.16 18.32 -23.89
CA LEU A 50 1.62 18.65 -22.56
C LEU A 50 2.52 18.13 -21.43
N PHE A 51 3.20 17.00 -21.65
CA PHE A 51 4.18 16.45 -20.71
C PHE A 51 5.37 17.38 -20.50
N LEU A 52 5.99 17.84 -21.60
CA LEU A 52 7.12 18.78 -21.51
C LEU A 52 6.70 20.09 -20.84
N PHE A 53 5.52 20.62 -21.18
CA PHE A 53 4.95 21.80 -20.52
C PHE A 53 4.79 21.57 -19.00
N ALA A 54 4.19 20.45 -18.60
CA ALA A 54 3.96 20.15 -17.19
C ALA A 54 5.27 20.01 -16.38
N VAL A 55 6.32 19.45 -16.99
CA VAL A 55 7.61 19.27 -16.33
C VAL A 55 8.43 20.57 -16.30
N LYS A 56 8.51 21.28 -17.43
CA LYS A 56 9.40 22.43 -17.61
C LYS A 56 8.80 23.75 -17.13
N GLU A 57 7.51 23.99 -17.41
CA GLU A 57 6.82 25.23 -17.02
C GLU A 57 6.23 25.12 -15.61
N LEU A 58 5.50 24.03 -15.32
CA LEU A 58 4.77 23.87 -14.06
C LEU A 58 5.60 23.22 -12.94
N GLY A 59 6.83 22.79 -13.25
CA GLY A 59 7.77 22.24 -12.27
C GLY A 59 7.40 20.86 -11.71
N TYR A 60 6.51 20.10 -12.37
CA TYR A 60 6.20 18.74 -11.93
C TYR A 60 7.37 17.79 -12.20
N THR A 61 7.57 16.81 -11.31
CA THR A 61 8.39 15.65 -11.63
C THR A 61 7.74 14.85 -12.75
N GLU A 62 8.54 14.13 -13.54
CA GLU A 62 8.03 13.31 -14.66
C GLU A 62 6.92 12.36 -14.24
N ALA A 63 7.11 11.66 -13.11
CA ALA A 63 6.11 10.74 -12.57
C ALA A 63 4.83 11.45 -12.11
N SER A 64 4.91 12.68 -11.60
CA SER A 64 3.74 13.47 -11.22
C SER A 64 2.99 14.00 -12.45
N ALA A 65 3.73 14.53 -13.42
CA ALA A 65 3.21 15.01 -14.70
C ALA A 65 2.46 13.90 -15.44
N GLN A 66 3.07 12.71 -15.55
CA GLN A 66 2.47 11.57 -16.23
C GLN A 66 1.14 11.15 -15.58
N ARG A 67 1.08 11.05 -14.25
CA ARG A 67 -0.17 10.69 -13.55
C ARG A 67 -1.29 11.69 -13.79
N ARG A 68 -0.97 12.99 -13.83
CA ARG A 68 -1.95 14.06 -14.13
C ARG A 68 -2.48 13.97 -15.54
N ILE A 69 -1.59 13.74 -16.51
CA ILE A 69 -1.97 13.61 -17.92
C ILE A 69 -2.84 12.35 -18.12
N GLU A 70 -2.46 11.23 -17.52
CA GLU A 70 -3.28 10.00 -17.55
C GLU A 70 -4.65 10.21 -16.89
N ALA A 71 -4.69 10.92 -15.75
CA ALA A 71 -5.94 11.25 -15.09
C ALA A 71 -6.86 12.12 -15.96
N VAL A 72 -6.31 13.15 -16.63
CA VAL A 72 -7.06 13.99 -17.57
C VAL A 72 -7.59 13.17 -18.74
N ARG A 73 -6.77 12.29 -19.32
CA ARG A 73 -7.18 11.40 -20.40
C ARG A 73 -8.29 10.44 -19.99
N PHE A 74 -8.28 9.94 -18.75
CA PHE A 74 -9.36 9.11 -18.25
C PHE A 74 -10.65 9.92 -18.05
N ILE A 75 -10.56 11.11 -17.44
CA ILE A 75 -11.71 12.02 -17.24
C ILE A 75 -12.34 12.43 -18.58
N ASN A 76 -11.54 12.66 -19.63
CA ASN A 76 -12.05 12.96 -20.97
C ASN A 76 -12.87 11.80 -21.54
N LYS A 77 -12.47 10.55 -21.29
CA LYS A 77 -13.20 9.35 -21.71
C LYS A 77 -14.40 9.05 -20.80
N THR A 78 -14.34 9.45 -19.52
CA THR A 78 -15.30 9.10 -18.46
C THR A 78 -15.52 10.30 -17.52
N PRO A 79 -16.37 11.28 -17.91
CA PRO A 79 -16.57 12.52 -17.16
C PRO A 79 -17.08 12.33 -15.72
N GLU A 80 -17.76 11.21 -15.45
CA GLU A 80 -18.31 10.82 -14.14
C GLU A 80 -17.22 10.71 -13.06
N ALA A 81 -15.96 10.52 -13.45
CA ALA A 81 -14.85 10.44 -12.51
C ALA A 81 -14.54 11.80 -11.82
N ARG A 82 -14.85 12.93 -12.46
CA ARG A 82 -14.54 14.27 -11.94
C ARG A 82 -15.19 14.57 -10.57
N PRO A 83 -16.51 14.42 -10.37
CA PRO A 83 -17.12 14.65 -9.06
C PRO A 83 -16.58 13.72 -7.96
N MET A 84 -16.09 12.52 -8.31
CA MET A 84 -15.51 11.58 -7.35
C MET A 84 -14.13 12.05 -6.85
N VAL A 85 -13.34 12.68 -7.73
CA VAL A 85 -12.08 13.34 -7.33
C VAL A 85 -12.36 14.49 -6.38
N GLU A 86 -13.35 15.33 -6.68
CA GLU A 86 -13.68 16.50 -5.86
C GLU A 86 -14.15 16.11 -4.46
N LYS A 87 -14.93 15.02 -4.34
CA LYS A 87 -15.35 14.45 -3.06
C LYS A 87 -14.21 13.80 -2.28
N GLY A 88 -13.14 13.38 -2.96
CA GLY A 88 -12.01 12.65 -2.38
C GLY A 88 -12.18 11.13 -2.40
N ASP A 89 -13.20 10.62 -3.08
CA ASP A 89 -13.46 9.18 -3.22
C ASP A 89 -12.46 8.52 -4.18
N LEU A 90 -11.87 9.33 -5.07
CA LEU A 90 -10.90 8.87 -6.07
C LEU A 90 -9.65 9.74 -6.06
N ASN A 91 -8.50 9.12 -5.87
CA ASN A 91 -7.20 9.80 -5.88
C ASN A 91 -6.53 9.75 -7.27
N LEU A 92 -5.50 10.58 -7.43
CA LEU A 92 -4.74 10.71 -8.69
C LEU A 92 -4.10 9.39 -9.14
N SER A 93 -3.61 8.57 -8.21
CA SER A 93 -2.98 7.28 -8.51
C SER A 93 -3.98 6.28 -9.07
N ASN A 94 -5.20 6.23 -8.53
CA ASN A 94 -6.28 5.36 -9.02
C ASN A 94 -6.72 5.76 -10.43
N LEU A 95 -6.80 7.06 -10.73
CA LEU A 95 -7.13 7.55 -12.07
C LEU A 95 -6.06 7.18 -13.12
N SER A 96 -4.79 7.37 -12.80
CA SER A 96 -3.67 6.97 -13.66
C SER A 96 -3.67 5.46 -13.90
N LEU A 97 -3.94 4.66 -12.87
CA LEU A 97 -4.09 3.21 -12.99
C LEU A 97 -5.28 2.83 -13.88
N LEU A 98 -6.45 3.45 -13.68
CA LEU A 98 -7.65 3.24 -14.50
C LEU A 98 -7.39 3.57 -15.97
N GLU A 99 -6.72 4.69 -16.28
CA GLU A 99 -6.32 5.03 -17.66
C GLU A 99 -5.49 3.93 -18.29
N ARG A 100 -4.43 3.51 -17.58
CA ARG A 100 -3.49 2.53 -18.10
C ARG A 100 -4.16 1.19 -18.37
N VAL A 101 -4.94 0.70 -17.41
CA VAL A 101 -5.62 -0.60 -17.52
C VAL A 101 -6.74 -0.55 -18.55
N SER A 102 -7.56 0.52 -18.58
CA SER A 102 -8.60 0.69 -19.58
C SER A 102 -8.05 0.78 -21.00
N ARG A 103 -6.91 1.47 -21.18
CA ARG A 103 -6.21 1.56 -22.47
C ARG A 103 -5.64 0.21 -22.92
N GLU A 104 -5.06 -0.56 -22.00
CA GLU A 104 -4.57 -1.93 -22.26
C GLU A 104 -5.72 -2.86 -22.67
N ALA A 105 -6.88 -2.73 -22.04
CA ALA A 105 -8.08 -3.51 -22.34
C ALA A 105 -8.91 -3.01 -23.54
N GLN A 106 -8.54 -1.88 -24.16
CA GLN A 106 -9.37 -1.18 -25.17
C GLN A 106 -10.82 -1.00 -24.70
N ALA A 107 -10.97 -0.62 -23.42
CA ALA A 107 -12.26 -0.60 -22.74
C ALA A 107 -13.21 0.47 -23.31
N THR A 108 -14.48 0.10 -23.42
CA THR A 108 -15.58 1.02 -23.74
C THR A 108 -15.88 1.96 -22.56
N HIS A 109 -16.56 3.07 -22.84
CA HIS A 109 -16.99 4.01 -21.80
C HIS A 109 -17.80 3.31 -20.69
N ALA A 110 -18.75 2.43 -21.04
CA ALA A 110 -19.55 1.69 -20.06
C ALA A 110 -18.69 0.79 -19.14
N GLN A 111 -17.66 0.14 -19.68
CA GLN A 111 -16.72 -0.66 -18.89
C GLN A 111 -15.85 0.23 -17.98
N ASN A 112 -15.50 1.43 -18.41
CA ASN A 112 -14.76 2.39 -17.59
C ASN A 112 -15.59 2.88 -16.40
N VAL A 113 -16.88 3.18 -16.61
CA VAL A 113 -17.81 3.56 -15.52
C VAL A 113 -17.97 2.41 -14.52
N ALA A 114 -18.11 1.18 -14.99
CA ALA A 114 -18.19 0.01 -14.11
C ALA A 114 -16.89 -0.21 -13.30
N ALA A 115 -15.73 -0.08 -13.95
CA ALA A 115 -14.43 -0.17 -13.29
C ALA A 115 -14.19 0.96 -12.27
N LEU A 116 -14.71 2.16 -12.54
CA LEU A 116 -14.66 3.30 -11.64
C LEU A 116 -15.43 3.03 -10.34
N ASN A 117 -16.66 2.52 -10.45
CA ASN A 117 -17.48 2.15 -9.29
C ASN A 117 -16.84 1.03 -8.46
N LEU A 118 -16.21 0.05 -9.11
CA LEU A 118 -15.52 -1.06 -8.45
C LEU A 118 -14.39 -0.60 -7.50
N ILE A 119 -13.67 0.48 -7.83
CA ILE A 119 -12.59 0.98 -6.97
C ILE A 119 -13.15 1.79 -5.79
N GLN A 120 -14.29 2.45 -5.95
CA GLN A 120 -14.86 3.33 -4.93
C GLN A 120 -15.25 2.59 -3.65
N GLU A 121 -15.71 1.35 -3.77
CA GLU A 121 -16.35 0.63 -2.66
C GLU A 121 -15.42 0.30 -1.48
N GLU A 122 -14.09 0.26 -1.66
CA GLU A 122 -13.15 -0.10 -0.58
C GLU A 122 -11.83 0.71 -0.62
N PRO A 123 -11.24 1.06 0.54
CA PRO A 123 -9.89 1.63 0.62
C PRO A 123 -8.86 0.57 0.21
N ASN A 124 -8.58 0.50 -1.09
CA ASN A 124 -7.66 -0.47 -1.65
C ASN A 124 -6.23 0.07 -1.65
N SER A 125 -5.26 -0.76 -1.28
CA SER A 125 -3.87 -0.48 -1.63
C SER A 125 -3.71 -0.41 -3.15
N ALA A 126 -2.69 0.30 -3.65
CA ALA A 126 -2.44 0.42 -5.09
C ALA A 126 -2.34 -0.96 -5.80
N ALA A 127 -1.79 -1.97 -5.10
CA ALA A 127 -1.65 -3.34 -5.62
C ALA A 127 -2.99 -4.10 -5.66
N GLU A 128 -3.84 -3.93 -4.66
CA GLU A 128 -5.17 -4.53 -4.63
C GLU A 128 -6.07 -3.91 -5.69
N ALA A 129 -6.04 -2.58 -5.82
CA ALA A 129 -6.77 -1.87 -6.86
C ALA A 129 -6.36 -2.34 -8.27
N GLU A 130 -5.06 -2.49 -8.54
CA GLU A 130 -4.59 -3.00 -9.84
C GLU A 130 -5.04 -4.44 -10.09
N THR A 131 -4.99 -5.30 -9.07
CA THR A 131 -5.41 -6.70 -9.18
C THR A 131 -6.91 -6.82 -9.47
N LYS A 132 -7.74 -6.05 -8.77
CA LYS A 132 -9.20 -6.00 -8.98
C LYS A 132 -9.54 -5.55 -10.40
N LEU A 133 -8.93 -4.46 -10.87
CA LEU A 133 -9.16 -3.94 -12.22
C LEU A 133 -8.71 -4.92 -13.31
N ARG A 134 -7.51 -5.49 -13.18
CA ARG A 134 -7.03 -6.49 -14.15
C ARG A 134 -7.95 -7.72 -14.19
N GLY A 135 -8.46 -8.16 -13.03
CA GLY A 135 -9.47 -9.22 -12.95
C GLY A 135 -10.78 -8.85 -13.68
N TYR A 136 -11.29 -7.64 -13.48
CA TYR A 136 -12.51 -7.15 -14.15
C TYR A 136 -12.36 -7.12 -15.68
N PHE A 137 -11.24 -6.58 -16.17
CA PHE A 137 -10.96 -6.51 -17.61
C PHE A 137 -10.44 -7.84 -18.21
N LYS A 138 -10.32 -8.91 -17.41
CA LYS A 138 -9.75 -10.20 -17.81
C LYS A 138 -8.35 -10.07 -18.44
N LEU A 139 -7.56 -9.13 -17.94
CA LEU A 139 -6.18 -8.94 -18.37
C LEU A 139 -5.28 -9.90 -17.60
N GLU A 140 -4.27 -10.44 -18.28
CA GLU A 140 -3.23 -11.20 -17.59
C GLU A 140 -2.51 -10.30 -16.57
N ASN A 141 -2.32 -10.82 -15.36
CA ASN A 141 -1.51 -10.14 -14.37
C ASN A 141 -0.08 -10.05 -14.87
N LYS A 142 0.55 -8.88 -14.72
CA LYS A 142 1.97 -8.71 -15.05
C LYS A 142 2.78 -9.75 -14.29
N LYS A 143 3.58 -10.53 -15.02
CA LYS A 143 4.53 -11.48 -14.44
C LYS A 143 5.45 -10.70 -13.50
N ARG A 144 5.56 -11.15 -12.24
CA ARG A 144 6.49 -10.55 -11.27
C ARG A 144 7.90 -11.04 -11.57
N VAL A 145 8.83 -10.12 -11.73
CA VAL A 145 10.26 -10.43 -11.86
C VAL A 145 10.87 -10.39 -10.47
N VAL A 146 11.35 -11.55 -10.00
CA VAL A 146 12.16 -11.65 -8.79
C VAL A 146 13.62 -11.70 -9.21
N LYS A 147 14.42 -10.75 -8.72
CA LYS A 147 15.88 -10.84 -8.84
C LYS A 147 16.39 -11.69 -7.69
N ILE A 148 17.05 -12.80 -8.02
CA ILE A 148 17.63 -13.74 -7.05
C ILE A 148 19.14 -13.68 -7.21
N GLU A 149 19.84 -13.35 -6.14
CA GLU A 149 21.30 -13.48 -6.08
C GLU A 149 21.66 -14.93 -5.75
N MET A 150 22.58 -15.51 -6.51
CA MET A 150 22.97 -16.92 -6.44
C MET A 150 24.50 -17.01 -6.56
N ASP A 151 25.10 -18.02 -5.92
CA ASP A 151 26.51 -18.35 -6.15
C ASP A 151 26.70 -19.06 -7.51
N GLU A 152 27.96 -19.13 -7.98
CA GLU A 152 28.29 -19.66 -9.31
C GLU A 152 27.84 -21.13 -9.46
N GLU A 153 28.02 -21.94 -8.41
CA GLU A 153 27.63 -23.35 -8.41
C GLU A 153 26.12 -23.52 -8.58
N THR A 154 25.30 -22.76 -7.85
CA THR A 154 23.84 -22.84 -7.97
C THR A 154 23.36 -22.25 -9.30
N TYR A 155 24.04 -21.23 -9.84
CA TYR A 155 23.72 -20.66 -11.15
C TYR A 155 23.93 -21.67 -12.28
N GLN A 156 25.05 -22.41 -12.28
CA GLN A 156 25.31 -23.45 -13.27
C GLN A 156 24.27 -24.58 -13.19
N LEU A 157 23.92 -25.01 -11.97
CA LEU A 157 22.85 -25.99 -11.77
C LEU A 157 21.50 -25.48 -12.27
N TRP A 158 21.21 -24.19 -12.08
CA TRP A 158 20.00 -23.55 -12.58
C TRP A 158 19.96 -23.53 -14.11
N LEU A 159 21.06 -23.19 -14.80
CA LEU A 159 21.13 -23.21 -16.27
C LEU A 159 20.84 -24.60 -16.84
N VAL A 160 21.46 -25.64 -16.29
CA VAL A 160 21.23 -27.04 -16.70
C VAL A 160 19.76 -27.45 -16.45
N THR A 161 19.20 -27.01 -15.32
CA THR A 161 17.81 -27.29 -14.96
C THR A 161 16.83 -26.57 -15.88
N LYS A 162 17.10 -25.30 -16.21
CA LYS A 162 16.31 -24.49 -17.15
C LYS A 162 16.28 -25.13 -18.54
N ALA A 163 17.43 -25.61 -19.02
CA ALA A 163 17.53 -26.30 -20.30
C ALA A 163 16.70 -27.60 -20.37
N LYS A 164 16.58 -28.32 -19.24
CA LYS A 164 15.80 -29.57 -19.16
C LYS A 164 14.29 -29.35 -18.96
N LEU A 165 13.89 -28.28 -18.26
CA LEU A 165 12.49 -28.03 -17.88
C LEU A 165 11.72 -27.13 -18.86
N GLY A 166 12.42 -26.30 -19.65
CA GLY A 166 11.81 -25.30 -20.55
C GLY A 166 11.30 -24.07 -19.79
N GLU A 167 11.32 -22.89 -20.43
CA GLU A 167 11.09 -21.58 -19.78
C GLU A 167 9.73 -21.43 -19.05
N SER A 168 8.71 -22.20 -19.42
CA SER A 168 7.38 -22.11 -18.82
C SER A 168 7.25 -22.81 -17.46
N LYS A 169 8.23 -23.63 -17.06
CA LYS A 169 8.15 -24.44 -15.82
C LYS A 169 8.84 -23.83 -14.61
N ASP A 170 9.59 -22.73 -14.76
CA ASP A 170 10.33 -22.10 -13.66
C ASP A 170 9.39 -21.65 -12.52
N ALA A 171 8.31 -20.95 -12.88
CA ALA A 171 7.31 -20.51 -11.90
C ALA A 171 6.60 -21.70 -11.22
N VAL A 172 6.38 -22.80 -11.94
CA VAL A 172 5.73 -24.00 -11.41
C VAL A 172 6.66 -24.76 -10.45
N ALA A 173 7.95 -24.86 -10.78
CA ALA A 173 8.96 -25.47 -9.92
C ALA A 173 9.13 -24.68 -8.62
N ILE A 174 9.23 -23.35 -8.72
CA ILE A 174 9.28 -22.46 -7.55
C ILE A 174 8.01 -22.60 -6.71
N LYS A 175 6.82 -22.65 -7.34
CA LYS A 175 5.54 -22.85 -6.64
C LYS A 175 5.54 -24.15 -5.82
N LYS A 176 5.91 -25.28 -6.43
CA LYS A 176 6.00 -26.58 -5.73
C LYS A 176 6.99 -26.55 -4.57
N LEU A 177 8.15 -25.91 -4.76
CA LEU A 177 9.13 -25.73 -3.69
C LEU A 177 8.53 -24.93 -2.53
N CYS A 178 7.88 -23.80 -2.80
CA CYS A 178 7.23 -22.97 -1.78
C CYS A 178 6.12 -23.73 -1.04
N GLU A 179 5.22 -24.41 -1.75
CA GLU A 179 4.13 -25.21 -1.16
C GLU A 179 4.68 -26.27 -0.19
N SER A 180 5.73 -27.00 -0.60
CA SER A 180 6.36 -28.04 0.23
C SER A 180 6.99 -27.51 1.53
N GLN A 181 7.35 -26.23 1.59
CA GLN A 181 7.93 -25.62 2.80
C GLN A 181 6.86 -25.01 3.69
N VAL A 182 5.73 -24.58 3.13
CA VAL A 182 4.59 -24.05 3.88
C VAL A 182 3.86 -25.17 4.63
N GLU A 183 3.74 -26.35 4.03
CA GLU A 183 3.00 -27.49 4.61
C GLU A 183 3.75 -28.24 5.72
N LYS A 184 5.07 -28.04 5.88
CA LYS A 184 5.85 -28.76 6.89
C LYS A 184 5.39 -28.36 8.31
N PRO A 185 4.86 -29.30 9.12
CA PRO A 185 4.48 -28.99 10.49
C PRO A 185 5.72 -28.59 11.28
N GLN A 186 5.71 -27.38 11.84
CA GLN A 186 6.85 -26.87 12.59
C GLN A 186 7.01 -27.68 13.89
N LYS A 187 8.23 -28.14 14.16
CA LYS A 187 8.58 -28.72 15.46
C LYS A 187 8.25 -27.70 16.55
N LYS A 188 7.33 -28.05 17.46
CA LYS A 188 6.99 -27.24 18.63
C LYS A 188 8.17 -27.24 19.61
N VAL A 189 9.12 -26.34 19.40
CA VAL A 189 10.19 -26.10 20.37
C VAL A 189 9.59 -25.31 21.53
N ARG A 190 9.52 -25.92 22.72
CA ARG A 190 9.04 -25.24 23.93
C ARG A 190 10.12 -24.27 24.40
N GLN A 191 9.85 -22.97 24.29
CA GLN A 191 10.73 -21.93 24.82
C GLN A 191 10.61 -21.83 26.35
N ALA A 192 11.73 -21.61 27.04
CA ALA A 192 11.73 -21.36 28.48
C ALA A 192 11.00 -20.04 28.81
N PRO A 193 10.08 -20.02 29.80
CA PRO A 193 9.27 -18.84 30.15
C PRO A 193 10.06 -17.62 30.63
N THR A 194 11.32 -17.81 31.04
CA THR A 194 12.20 -16.81 31.65
C THR A 194 13.05 -16.05 30.63
N THR A 195 12.96 -16.37 29.35
CA THR A 195 13.74 -15.67 28.32
C THR A 195 13.13 -14.30 28.03
N ARG A 196 13.92 -13.24 27.94
CA ARG A 196 13.40 -11.87 27.66
C ARG A 196 12.76 -11.74 26.28
N THR A 197 13.21 -12.50 25.29
CA THR A 197 12.79 -12.31 23.89
C THR A 197 11.94 -13.47 23.43
N ALA A 198 10.83 -13.24 22.75
CA ALA A 198 10.06 -14.32 22.13
C ALA A 198 10.87 -15.01 21.03
N GLY A 199 10.98 -16.33 21.13
CA GLY A 199 11.64 -17.18 20.15
C GLY A 199 10.84 -17.26 18.85
N VAL A 200 11.47 -17.80 17.81
CA VAL A 200 10.92 -17.80 16.43
C VAL A 200 9.55 -18.48 16.36
N VAL A 201 9.36 -19.61 17.05
CA VAL A 201 8.10 -20.37 17.06
C VAL A 201 6.98 -19.56 17.74
N LEU A 202 7.23 -19.09 18.97
CA LEU A 202 6.26 -18.28 19.71
C LEU A 202 5.89 -16.99 18.95
N LYS A 203 6.87 -16.31 18.36
CA LYS A 203 6.63 -15.10 17.57
C LYS A 203 5.72 -15.37 16.36
N ARG A 204 5.93 -16.49 15.65
CA ARG A 204 5.06 -16.90 14.52
C ARG A 204 3.64 -17.21 14.98
N GLU A 205 3.47 -17.92 16.09
CA GLU A 205 2.15 -18.24 16.65
C GLU A 205 1.38 -16.98 17.07
N LEU A 206 2.08 -16.03 17.70
CA LEU A 206 1.51 -14.74 18.07
C LEU A 206 1.09 -13.93 16.83
N LEU A 207 1.94 -13.87 15.79
CA LEU A 207 1.60 -13.22 14.52
C LEU A 207 0.37 -13.85 13.86
N LYS A 208 0.30 -15.18 13.82
CA LYS A 208 -0.85 -15.91 13.28
C LYS A 208 -2.13 -15.61 14.06
N LYS A 209 -2.06 -15.59 15.40
CA LYS A 209 -3.19 -15.25 16.27
C LYS A 209 -3.66 -13.80 16.08
N ALA A 210 -2.72 -12.89 15.85
CA ALA A 210 -3.01 -11.49 15.62
C ALA A 210 -3.49 -11.17 14.19
N ASP A 211 -3.68 -12.19 13.33
CA ASP A 211 -3.92 -12.04 11.89
C ASP A 211 -2.89 -11.12 11.21
N HIS A 212 -1.63 -11.17 11.66
CA HIS A 212 -0.56 -10.29 11.16
C HIS A 212 -0.96 -8.80 11.21
N GLN A 213 -1.70 -8.39 12.23
CA GLN A 213 -2.19 -7.02 12.43
C GLN A 213 -1.94 -6.57 13.87
N CYS A 214 -1.56 -5.32 14.07
CA CYS A 214 -1.36 -4.72 15.38
C CYS A 214 -2.58 -4.95 16.31
N GLU A 215 -2.34 -5.38 17.56
CA GLU A 215 -3.39 -5.62 18.57
C GLU A 215 -3.69 -4.38 19.43
N TYR A 216 -3.05 -3.24 19.15
CA TYR A 216 -3.36 -2.00 19.87
C TYR A 216 -4.78 -1.53 19.55
N VAL A 217 -5.54 -1.23 20.61
CA VAL A 217 -6.87 -0.62 20.54
C VAL A 217 -6.81 0.74 21.21
N SER A 218 -7.23 1.78 20.48
CA SER A 218 -7.23 3.15 20.98
C SER A 218 -8.24 3.32 22.14
N PRO A 219 -7.82 3.83 23.32
CA PRO A 219 -8.73 4.08 24.42
C PRO A 219 -9.77 5.17 24.13
N SER A 220 -9.46 6.12 23.23
CA SER A 220 -10.34 7.26 22.97
C SER A 220 -11.47 6.96 22.00
N ASN A 221 -11.27 6.04 21.05
CA ASN A 221 -12.26 5.75 20.01
C ASN A 221 -12.51 4.25 19.76
N GLY A 222 -11.86 3.36 20.52
CA GLY A 222 -12.03 1.91 20.43
C GLY A 222 -11.52 1.27 19.13
N ARG A 223 -10.87 2.04 18.23
CA ARG A 223 -10.38 1.50 16.96
C ARG A 223 -9.12 0.67 17.17
N ARG A 224 -9.09 -0.53 16.57
CA ARG A 224 -7.90 -1.36 16.46
C ARG A 224 -6.99 -0.80 15.36
N CYS A 225 -5.68 -0.78 15.61
CA CYS A 225 -4.70 -0.36 14.61
C CYS A 225 -4.65 -1.34 13.44
N GLU A 226 -4.79 -0.83 12.22
CA GLU A 226 -4.78 -1.65 11.00
C GLU A 226 -3.38 -1.98 10.45
N ASN A 227 -2.32 -1.48 11.08
CA ASN A 227 -0.95 -1.67 10.59
C ASN A 227 -0.56 -3.16 10.62
N ARG A 228 -0.10 -3.67 9.47
CA ARG A 228 0.39 -5.05 9.27
C ARG A 228 1.91 -5.15 9.11
N HIS A 229 2.62 -4.02 9.12
CA HIS A 229 4.06 -3.95 8.87
C HIS A 229 4.87 -3.70 10.15
N PHE A 230 6.12 -4.19 10.15
CA PHE A 230 7.10 -4.01 11.23
C PHE A 230 6.54 -4.36 12.62
N LEU A 231 5.86 -5.49 12.69
CA LEU A 231 5.23 -6.00 13.91
C LEU A 231 6.26 -6.59 14.88
N GLN A 232 6.11 -6.22 16.15
CA GLN A 232 6.97 -6.57 17.27
C GLN A 232 6.17 -7.37 18.29
N ALA A 233 6.78 -8.42 18.84
CA ALA A 233 6.21 -9.16 19.96
C ALA A 233 6.62 -8.46 21.27
N ASP A 234 5.62 -8.01 22.02
CA ASP A 234 5.77 -7.25 23.25
C ASP A 234 5.08 -7.97 24.42
N HIS A 235 5.56 -7.76 25.64
CA HIS A 235 4.93 -8.29 26.84
C HIS A 235 3.82 -7.34 27.34
N LYS A 236 2.64 -7.88 27.62
CA LYS A 236 1.54 -7.14 28.28
C LYS A 236 1.95 -6.68 29.67
N VAL A 237 2.50 -7.60 30.47
CA VAL A 237 3.25 -7.30 31.69
C VAL A 237 4.73 -7.31 31.32
N PRO A 238 5.42 -6.15 31.33
CA PRO A 238 6.82 -6.06 30.96
C PRO A 238 7.72 -7.07 31.66
N TYR A 239 8.73 -7.56 30.95
CA TYR A 239 9.67 -8.54 31.48
C TYR A 239 10.37 -8.06 32.78
N PHE A 240 10.72 -6.78 32.87
CA PHE A 240 11.36 -6.20 34.05
C PHE A 240 10.46 -6.13 35.30
N LEU A 241 9.12 -6.24 35.12
CA LEU A 241 8.17 -6.39 36.22
C LEU A 241 7.90 -7.87 36.56
N GLY A 242 8.74 -8.79 36.09
CA GLY A 242 8.56 -10.24 36.28
C GLY A 242 7.63 -10.89 35.25
N GLY A 243 7.26 -10.19 34.19
CA GLY A 243 6.44 -10.72 33.11
C GLY A 243 7.11 -11.90 32.40
N LYS A 244 6.44 -13.07 32.38
CA LYS A 244 6.93 -14.27 31.70
C LYS A 244 6.71 -14.19 30.19
N THR A 245 7.60 -14.79 29.42
CA THR A 245 7.49 -14.90 27.95
C THR A 245 6.64 -16.11 27.58
N VAL A 246 5.33 -15.96 27.78
CA VAL A 246 4.31 -16.97 27.51
C VAL A 246 3.22 -16.37 26.64
N GLN A 247 2.58 -17.19 25.79
CA GLN A 247 1.59 -16.73 24.82
C GLN A 247 0.47 -15.85 25.40
N GLN A 248 0.08 -16.08 26.65
CA GLN A 248 -0.96 -15.30 27.35
C GLN A 248 -0.51 -13.87 27.69
N ASN A 249 0.77 -13.70 28.05
CA ASN A 249 1.38 -12.43 28.44
C ASN A 249 2.04 -11.70 27.25
N MET A 250 2.06 -12.29 26.07
CA MET A 250 2.59 -11.63 24.87
C MET A 250 1.46 -11.02 24.03
N ARG A 251 1.80 -10.00 23.25
CA ARG A 251 0.94 -9.35 22.24
C ARG A 251 1.79 -8.89 21.05
N ILE A 252 1.13 -8.59 19.94
CA ILE A 252 1.75 -8.04 18.73
C ILE A 252 1.40 -6.57 18.57
N LEU A 253 2.41 -5.71 18.50
CA LEU A 253 2.27 -4.27 18.29
C LEU A 253 3.13 -3.83 17.10
N CYS A 254 2.70 -2.80 16.36
CA CYS A 254 3.62 -2.13 15.44
C CYS A 254 4.66 -1.31 16.24
N GLN A 255 5.81 -1.01 15.64
CA GLN A 255 6.88 -0.25 16.30
C GLN A 255 6.39 1.01 17.02
N GLN A 256 5.51 1.80 16.38
CA GLN A 256 5.02 3.05 16.95
C GLN A 256 4.12 2.85 18.18
N HIS A 257 3.20 1.88 18.11
CA HIS A 257 2.36 1.57 19.28
C HIS A 257 3.15 0.88 20.39
N ASN A 258 4.19 0.13 20.07
CA ASN A 258 5.08 -0.43 21.08
C ASN A 258 5.81 0.69 21.84
N VAL A 259 6.38 1.67 21.13
CA VAL A 259 6.99 2.85 21.75
C VAL A 259 5.99 3.63 22.61
N LEU A 260 4.77 3.86 22.11
CA LEU A 260 3.71 4.56 22.85
C LEU A 260 3.37 3.88 24.18
N VAL A 261 3.26 2.54 24.19
CA VAL A 261 3.01 1.77 25.42
C VAL A 261 4.10 2.04 26.46
N TYR A 262 5.38 1.95 26.08
CA TYR A 262 6.47 2.16 27.03
C TYR A 262 6.64 3.62 27.45
N GLN A 263 6.26 4.57 26.60
CA GLN A 263 6.16 5.98 26.98
C GLN A 263 5.11 6.18 28.07
N ASN A 264 3.91 5.61 27.90
CA ASN A 264 2.84 5.70 28.91
C ASN A 264 3.27 5.07 30.25
N LEU A 265 3.96 3.93 30.22
CA LEU A 265 4.50 3.30 31.44
C LEU A 265 5.54 4.19 32.14
N LYS A 266 6.38 4.87 31.37
CA LYS A 266 7.36 5.84 31.91
C LYS A 266 6.67 7.05 32.53
N GLU A 267 5.64 7.59 31.90
CA GLU A 267 4.84 8.69 32.44
C GLU A 267 4.13 8.30 33.74
N GLN A 268 3.72 7.04 33.86
CA GLN A 268 3.15 6.45 35.07
C GLN A 268 4.19 6.09 36.15
N LYS A 269 5.48 6.38 35.92
CA LYS A 269 6.60 6.07 36.83
C LYS A 269 6.69 4.58 37.22
N ILE A 270 6.33 3.69 36.29
CA ILE A 270 6.39 2.24 36.51
C ILE A 270 7.82 1.70 36.38
N PHE A 271 8.73 2.48 35.77
CA PHE A 271 10.18 2.26 35.79
C PHE A 271 10.92 3.59 35.66
#